data_AF-A0A146MEN2-F1
#
_entry.id   AF-A0A146MEN2-F1
#
_cell.length_a   1.000
_cell.length_b   1.000
_cell.length_c   1.000
_cell.angle_alpha   90.00
_cell.angle_beta   90.00
_cell.angle_gamma   90.00
#
_symmetry.space_group_name_H-M   'P 1'
#
loop_
_entity.id
_entity.type
_entity.pdbx_description
1 polymer ?
#
loop_
_entity_poly.entity_id
_entity_poly.type
_entity_poly.pdbx_seq_one_letter_code
_entity_poly.pdbx_strand_id
1 'polypeptide(L)'
;QTHTHTHTATPIFKNLNVLCPAKLYLDANRRLHWPILFLYPDVGHTDYLADCSEDVLLRDVATTLYAWDREPAPWDVQRTYNAMSVEFYVPIPGQSPSSNTPETTVLLQFDRSLSHTLRYLCSKGYQIPVIPVFYVRLQCSTS
;
A
#
# COMPACT_ATOMS: atom_id res chain seq x y z
N GLN A 1 -7.42 -11.10 -41.37
CA GLN A 1 -6.43 -11.30 -40.29
C GLN A 1 -6.76 -10.32 -39.18
N THR A 2 -7.30 -10.83 -38.07
CA THR A 2 -7.65 -10.06 -36.87
C THR A 2 -6.42 -9.96 -35.99
N HIS A 3 -5.85 -8.76 -35.87
CA HIS A 3 -4.75 -8.50 -34.93
C HIS A 3 -5.34 -8.28 -33.53
N THR A 4 -5.24 -9.30 -32.69
CA THR A 4 -5.55 -9.20 -31.26
C THR A 4 -4.40 -8.42 -30.59
N HIS A 5 -4.62 -7.13 -30.32
CA HIS A 5 -3.68 -6.33 -29.55
C HIS A 5 -3.72 -6.80 -28.10
N THR A 6 -2.73 -7.58 -27.68
CA THR A 6 -2.55 -7.96 -26.28
C THR A 6 -2.04 -6.74 -25.53
N HIS A 7 -2.95 -6.06 -24.82
CA HIS A 7 -2.63 -4.95 -23.93
C HIS A 7 -1.83 -5.48 -22.74
N THR A 8 -0.51 -5.54 -22.87
CA THR A 8 0.39 -5.73 -21.74
C THR A 8 0.34 -4.44 -20.93
N ALA A 9 -0.42 -4.46 -19.84
CA ALA A 9 -0.43 -3.39 -18.86
C ALA A 9 1.00 -3.28 -18.29
N THR A 10 1.77 -2.34 -18.82
CA THR A 10 3.04 -1.95 -18.22
C THR A 10 2.71 -1.46 -16.81
N PRO A 11 3.28 -2.02 -15.73
CA PRO A 11 3.01 -1.50 -14.39
C PRO A 11 3.46 -0.03 -14.37
N ILE A 12 2.53 0.86 -14.06
CA ILE A 12 2.64 2.33 -14.11
C ILE A 12 3.85 2.85 -13.31
N PHE A 13 4.43 2.04 -12.43
CA PHE A 13 5.38 2.45 -11.41
C PHE A 13 6.85 2.07 -11.69
N LYS A 14 7.28 1.99 -12.97
CA LYS A 14 8.70 1.73 -13.29
C LYS A 14 9.67 2.83 -12.81
N ASN A 15 9.17 3.97 -12.31
CA ASN A 15 9.96 5.13 -11.86
C ASN A 15 9.56 5.66 -10.46
N LEU A 16 9.25 4.78 -9.51
CA LEU A 16 8.81 5.20 -8.17
C LEU A 16 9.84 6.10 -7.44
N ASN A 17 11.14 5.91 -7.72
CA ASN A 17 12.23 6.75 -7.18
C ASN A 17 12.20 8.21 -7.69
N VAL A 18 11.49 8.50 -8.78
CA VAL A 18 11.32 9.87 -9.32
C VAL A 18 10.12 10.56 -8.68
N LEU A 19 9.11 9.79 -8.26
CA LEU A 19 7.86 10.30 -7.67
C LEU A 19 7.99 10.53 -6.16
N CYS A 20 8.89 9.81 -5.50
CA CYS A 20 9.01 9.79 -4.05
C CYS A 20 10.48 10.02 -3.64
N PRO A 21 10.85 11.23 -3.19
CA PRO A 21 12.25 11.59 -2.94
C PRO A 21 12.81 11.00 -1.64
N ALA A 22 11.97 10.63 -0.67
CA ALA A 22 12.45 10.07 0.60
C ALA A 22 12.89 8.62 0.41
N LYS A 23 13.90 8.23 1.19
CA LYS A 23 14.59 6.94 1.11
C LYS A 23 14.56 6.26 2.47
N LEU A 24 14.64 4.93 2.45
CA LEU A 24 14.88 4.14 3.66
C LEU A 24 16.15 4.64 4.37
N TYR A 25 16.04 4.95 5.65
CA TYR A 25 17.17 5.37 6.48
C TYR A 25 17.09 4.79 7.89
N LEU A 26 18.20 4.87 8.63
CA LEU A 26 18.29 4.46 10.03
C LEU A 26 18.40 5.70 10.92
N ASP A 27 17.57 5.81 11.95
CA ASP A 27 17.62 6.92 12.90
C ASP A 27 18.74 6.75 13.96
N ALA A 28 18.86 7.72 14.87
CA ALA A 28 19.84 7.69 15.96
C ALA A 28 19.62 6.53 16.96
N ASN A 29 18.40 6.01 17.05
CA ASN A 29 18.02 4.89 17.92
C ASN A 29 18.12 3.53 17.22
N ARG A 30 18.69 3.49 16.01
CA ARG A 30 18.82 2.29 15.16
C ARG A 30 17.47 1.70 14.73
N ARG A 31 16.47 2.54 14.50
CA ARG A 31 15.19 2.18 13.89
C ARG A 31 15.18 2.53 12.42
N LEU A 32 14.64 1.64 11.60
CA LEU A 32 14.44 1.88 10.18
C LEU A 32 13.22 2.78 9.96
N HIS A 33 13.38 3.75 9.09
CA HIS A 33 12.32 4.65 8.64
C HIS A 33 12.06 4.43 7.17
N TRP A 34 10.83 4.04 6.85
CA TRP A 34 10.40 3.67 5.51
C TRP A 34 9.52 4.74 4.90
N PRO A 35 9.79 5.20 3.66
CA PRO A 35 8.76 5.82 2.84
C PRO A 35 7.72 4.75 2.47
N ILE A 36 6.44 5.11 2.44
CA ILE A 36 5.34 4.20 2.07
C ILE A 36 4.43 4.89 1.06
N LEU A 37 4.02 4.15 0.03
CA LEU A 37 3.04 4.60 -0.96
C LEU A 37 1.70 3.90 -0.74
N PHE A 38 0.62 4.68 -0.69
CA PHE A 38 -0.74 4.20 -0.61
C PHE A 38 -1.42 4.42 -1.96
N LEU A 39 -2.02 3.38 -2.53
CA LEU A 39 -2.76 3.44 -3.79
C LEU A 39 -4.25 3.28 -3.53
N TYR A 40 -5.07 4.13 -4.15
CA TYR A 40 -6.53 4.07 -4.12
C TYR A 40 -7.05 3.79 -5.54
N PRO A 41 -7.15 2.50 -5.96
CA PRO A 41 -7.45 2.15 -7.34
C PRO A 41 -8.80 2.68 -7.83
N ASP A 42 -9.81 2.67 -6.96
CA ASP A 42 -11.20 3.04 -7.31
C ASP A 42 -11.34 4.50 -7.75
N VAL A 43 -10.46 5.36 -7.26
CA VAL A 43 -10.48 6.82 -7.53
C VAL A 43 -9.23 7.30 -8.26
N GLY A 44 -8.30 6.39 -8.60
CA GLY A 44 -7.04 6.72 -9.29
C GLY A 44 -6.14 7.67 -8.51
N HIS A 45 -6.16 7.59 -7.16
CA HIS A 45 -5.41 8.49 -6.29
C HIS A 45 -4.27 7.78 -5.56
N THR A 46 -3.33 8.56 -5.02
CA THR A 46 -2.19 8.05 -4.23
C THR A 46 -1.84 8.98 -3.08
N ASP A 47 -1.51 8.42 -1.93
CA ASP A 47 -0.89 9.14 -0.82
C ASP A 47 0.54 8.66 -0.60
N TYR A 48 1.39 9.58 -0.17
CA TYR A 48 2.79 9.31 0.12
C TYR A 48 3.13 9.68 1.56
N LEU A 49 3.52 8.68 2.35
CA LEU A 49 4.07 8.88 3.69
C LEU A 49 5.59 8.82 3.59
N ALA A 50 6.24 9.98 3.67
CA ALA A 50 7.68 10.10 3.45
C ALA A 50 8.53 9.45 4.54
N ASP A 51 7.99 9.34 5.76
CA ASP A 51 8.72 8.90 6.94
C ASP A 51 7.80 8.09 7.87
N CYS A 52 8.06 6.78 7.97
CA CYS A 52 7.36 5.87 8.86
C CYS A 52 8.35 4.95 9.58
N SER A 53 8.48 5.10 10.89
CA SER A 53 9.30 4.19 11.70
C SER A 53 8.75 2.77 11.63
N GLU A 54 9.63 1.79 11.53
CA GLU A 54 9.31 0.37 11.41
C GLU A 54 8.51 -0.18 12.62
N ASP A 55 8.55 0.51 13.76
CA ASP A 55 7.85 0.12 14.99
C ASP A 55 6.40 0.64 15.05
N VAL A 56 6.02 1.57 14.18
CA VAL A 56 4.68 2.16 14.16
C VAL A 56 3.63 1.12 13.75
N LEU A 57 2.50 1.08 14.48
CA LEU A 57 1.38 0.23 14.13
C LEU A 57 0.64 0.75 12.89
N LEU A 58 0.18 -0.14 12.03
CA LEU A 58 -0.59 0.26 10.85
C LEU A 58 -1.86 1.03 11.17
N ARG A 59 -2.48 0.79 12.34
CA ARG A 59 -3.62 1.61 12.80
C ARG A 59 -3.24 3.08 13.00
N ASP A 60 -2.05 3.34 13.52
CA ASP A 60 -1.58 4.71 13.78
C ASP A 60 -1.19 5.38 12.47
N VAL A 61 -0.68 4.61 11.50
CA VAL A 61 -0.51 5.06 10.11
C VAL A 61 -1.84 5.48 9.51
N ALA A 62 -2.90 4.66 9.62
CA ALA A 62 -4.23 5.01 9.13
C ALA A 62 -4.79 6.26 9.84
N THR A 63 -4.66 6.36 11.16
CA THR A 63 -5.06 7.57 11.91
C THR A 63 -4.32 8.82 11.43
N THR A 64 -3.04 8.70 11.06
CA THR A 64 -2.24 9.81 10.54
C THR A 64 -2.69 10.24 9.14
N LEU A 65 -2.99 9.29 8.25
CA LEU A 65 -3.46 9.58 6.89
C LEU A 65 -4.83 10.28 6.90
N TYR A 66 -5.74 9.82 7.78
CA TYR A 66 -7.12 10.29 7.84
C TYR A 66 -7.42 11.13 9.10
N ALA A 67 -6.42 11.87 9.59
CA ALA A 67 -6.58 12.73 10.75
C ALA A 67 -7.70 13.76 10.51
N TRP A 68 -8.57 13.95 11.50
CA TRP A 68 -9.81 14.73 11.35
C TRP A 68 -9.58 16.21 11.03
N ASP A 69 -8.40 16.72 11.39
CA ASP A 69 -7.93 18.10 11.20
C ASP A 69 -7.28 18.33 9.83
N ARG A 70 -7.06 17.26 9.02
CA ARG A 70 -6.69 17.39 7.61
C ARG A 70 -7.88 17.79 6.76
N GLU A 71 -7.63 18.66 5.79
CA GLU A 71 -8.59 18.93 4.72
C GLU A 71 -8.90 17.63 3.96
N PRO A 72 -10.18 17.29 3.74
CA PRO A 72 -10.52 16.10 2.97
C PRO A 72 -9.97 16.23 1.54
N ALA A 73 -9.56 15.11 0.96
CA ALA A 73 -9.17 15.11 -0.43
C ALA A 73 -10.36 15.50 -1.33
N PRO A 74 -10.15 16.17 -2.48
CA PRO A 74 -11.24 16.60 -3.35
C PRO A 74 -12.15 15.46 -3.85
N TRP A 75 -11.65 14.22 -3.85
CA TRP A 75 -12.38 13.01 -4.22
C TRP A 75 -13.14 12.35 -3.05
N ASP A 76 -12.87 12.76 -1.80
CA ASP A 76 -13.52 12.23 -0.59
C ASP A 76 -14.01 13.34 0.35
N VAL A 77 -14.79 14.27 -0.20
CA VAL A 77 -15.41 15.37 0.56
C VAL A 77 -16.27 14.84 1.72
N GLN A 78 -16.86 13.65 1.56
CA GLN A 78 -17.71 13.00 2.55
C GLN A 78 -16.93 12.23 3.62
N ARG A 79 -15.60 12.14 3.55
CA ARG A 79 -14.74 11.41 4.50
C ARG A 79 -15.15 9.94 4.67
N THR A 80 -15.56 9.34 3.57
CA THR A 80 -15.91 7.92 3.50
C THR A 80 -14.68 7.05 3.76
N TYR A 81 -13.49 7.50 3.35
CA TYR A 81 -12.21 6.91 3.70
C TYR A 81 -11.74 7.49 5.03
N ASN A 82 -11.81 6.69 6.08
CA ASN A 82 -11.30 7.03 7.39
C ASN A 82 -10.67 5.80 8.07
N ALA A 83 -9.95 6.02 9.17
CA ALA A 83 -9.20 4.95 9.85
C ALA A 83 -10.05 3.76 10.32
N MET A 84 -11.38 3.90 10.39
CA MET A 84 -12.30 2.82 10.78
C MET A 84 -12.93 2.11 9.57
N SER A 85 -13.07 2.79 8.43
CA SER A 85 -13.75 2.27 7.25
C SER A 85 -12.81 1.72 6.18
N VAL A 86 -11.51 2.01 6.27
CA VAL A 86 -10.52 1.54 5.28
C VAL A 86 -9.87 0.23 5.69
N GLU A 87 -9.42 -0.51 4.69
CA GLU A 87 -8.50 -1.63 4.87
C GLU A 87 -7.32 -1.48 3.92
N PHE A 88 -6.16 -1.94 4.39
CA PHE A 88 -4.94 -2.00 3.57
C PHE A 88 -4.73 -3.43 3.09
N TYR A 89 -4.33 -3.58 1.83
CA TYR A 89 -4.06 -4.87 1.24
C TYR A 89 -2.90 -4.84 0.26
N VAL A 90 -2.38 -6.01 -0.04
CA VAL A 90 -1.33 -6.21 -1.04
C VAL A 90 -1.70 -7.37 -1.95
N PRO A 91 -1.81 -7.16 -3.27
CA PRO A 91 -1.86 -8.24 -4.24
C PRO A 91 -0.48 -8.92 -4.34
N ILE A 92 -0.48 -10.24 -4.22
CA ILE A 92 0.71 -11.08 -4.45
C ILE A 92 0.48 -11.85 -5.74
N PRO A 93 1.19 -11.51 -6.83
CA PRO A 93 1.05 -12.21 -8.09
C PRO A 93 1.46 -13.69 -7.95
N GLY A 94 0.78 -14.56 -8.69
CA GLY A 94 1.13 -15.98 -8.75
C GLY A 94 2.58 -16.19 -9.21
N GLN A 95 3.23 -17.25 -8.70
CA GLN A 95 4.68 -17.45 -8.86
C GLN A 95 5.14 -17.71 -10.31
N SER A 96 4.22 -17.89 -11.27
CA SER A 96 4.53 -17.94 -12.71
C SER A 96 3.24 -17.87 -13.52
N PRO A 97 3.23 -17.25 -14.72
CA PRO A 97 2.13 -17.35 -15.68
C PRO A 97 1.85 -18.81 -16.13
N SER A 98 2.79 -19.74 -15.93
CA SER A 98 2.62 -21.17 -16.22
C SER A 98 2.08 -21.98 -15.04
N SER A 99 2.04 -21.41 -13.83
CA SER A 99 1.40 -22.03 -12.69
C SER A 99 -0.02 -21.49 -12.59
N ASN A 100 -1.03 -22.35 -12.50
CA ASN A 100 -2.42 -21.96 -12.24
C ASN A 100 -2.62 -21.39 -10.81
N THR A 101 -1.57 -20.87 -10.18
CA THR A 101 -1.63 -20.31 -8.83
C THR A 101 -2.32 -18.95 -8.93
N PRO A 102 -3.53 -18.79 -8.36
CA PRO A 102 -4.26 -17.54 -8.45
C PRO A 102 -3.48 -16.42 -7.74
N GLU A 103 -3.64 -15.20 -8.24
CA GLU A 103 -3.23 -14.00 -7.52
C GLU A 103 -3.90 -14.01 -6.14
N THR A 104 -3.10 -13.80 -5.10
CA THR A 104 -3.58 -13.82 -3.71
C THR A 104 -3.56 -12.41 -3.16
N THR A 105 -4.68 -11.97 -2.59
CA THR A 105 -4.74 -10.72 -1.85
C THR A 105 -4.46 -10.98 -0.37
N VAL A 106 -3.50 -10.25 0.20
CA VAL A 106 -3.21 -10.27 1.64
C VAL A 106 -3.77 -9.01 2.27
N LEU A 107 -4.73 -9.17 3.18
CA LEU A 107 -5.21 -8.09 4.05
C LEU A 107 -4.20 -7.82 5.16
N LEU A 108 -3.88 -6.55 5.39
CA LEU A 108 -2.93 -6.15 6.42
C LEU A 108 -3.62 -6.02 7.77
N GLN A 109 -2.94 -6.45 8.83
CA GLN A 109 -3.46 -6.40 10.19
C GLN A 109 -3.05 -5.10 10.87
N PHE A 110 -4.02 -4.30 11.28
CA PHE A 110 -3.81 -2.93 11.78
C PHE A 110 -3.14 -2.87 13.16
N ASP A 111 -3.18 -3.97 13.91
CA ASP A 111 -2.54 -4.16 15.21
C ASP A 111 -1.07 -4.60 15.11
N ARG A 112 -0.50 -4.70 13.90
CA ARG A 112 0.92 -5.00 13.68
C ARG A 112 1.72 -3.75 13.39
N SER A 113 2.98 -3.76 13.84
CA SER A 113 3.96 -2.77 13.39
C SER A 113 4.27 -2.93 11.91
N LEU A 114 4.82 -1.88 11.31
CA LEU A 114 5.28 -1.90 9.93
C LEU A 114 6.31 -3.03 9.69
N SER A 115 7.30 -3.19 10.57
CA SER A 115 8.30 -4.26 10.48
C SER A 115 7.68 -5.66 10.48
N HIS A 116 6.72 -5.92 11.38
CA HIS A 116 6.01 -7.20 11.41
C HIS A 116 5.16 -7.43 10.17
N THR A 117 4.51 -6.38 9.67
CA THR A 117 3.72 -6.43 8.43
C THR A 117 4.60 -6.78 7.23
N LEU A 118 5.70 -6.04 7.04
CA LEU A 118 6.64 -6.26 5.94
C LEU A 118 7.25 -7.67 6.00
N ARG A 119 7.66 -8.13 7.18
CA ARG A 119 8.17 -9.49 7.37
C ARG A 119 7.12 -10.55 7.03
N TYR A 120 5.88 -10.35 7.45
CA TYR A 120 4.77 -11.25 7.13
C TYR A 120 4.54 -11.31 5.61
N LEU A 121 4.50 -10.16 4.95
CA LEU A 121 4.36 -10.07 3.48
C LEU A 121 5.48 -10.81 2.75
N CYS A 122 6.74 -10.64 3.16
CA CYS A 122 7.85 -11.42 2.62
C CYS A 122 7.65 -12.93 2.77
N SER A 123 7.12 -13.39 3.91
CA SER A 123 6.82 -14.82 4.11
C SER A 123 5.70 -15.34 3.20
N LYS A 124 4.87 -14.45 2.65
CA LYS A 124 3.84 -14.75 1.65
C LYS A 124 4.34 -14.63 0.20
N GLY A 125 5.61 -14.30 -0.01
CA GLY A 125 6.20 -14.16 -1.34
C GLY A 125 6.14 -12.73 -1.91
N TYR A 126 5.71 -11.74 -1.12
CA TYR A 126 5.79 -10.34 -1.54
C TYR A 126 7.25 -9.87 -1.53
N GLN A 127 7.69 -9.36 -2.67
CA GLN A 127 8.99 -8.71 -2.80
C GLN A 127 8.84 -7.23 -2.47
N ILE A 128 9.38 -6.80 -1.33
CA ILE A 128 9.31 -5.41 -0.90
C ILE A 128 10.10 -4.55 -1.91
N PRO A 129 9.45 -3.60 -2.61
CA PRO A 129 10.16 -2.65 -3.46
C PRO A 129 11.01 -1.70 -2.59
N VAL A 130 11.79 -0.82 -3.22
CA VAL A 130 12.49 0.26 -2.50
C VAL A 130 11.54 1.08 -1.62
N ILE A 131 10.27 1.16 -2.02
CA ILE A 131 9.17 1.79 -1.28
C ILE A 131 8.05 0.75 -1.20
N PRO A 132 7.66 0.27 0.01
CA PRO A 132 6.45 -0.52 0.20
C PRO A 132 5.22 0.15 -0.41
N VAL A 133 4.41 -0.63 -1.11
CA VAL A 133 3.17 -0.17 -1.73
C VAL A 133 2.00 -0.91 -1.10
N PHE A 134 1.10 -0.16 -0.47
CA PHE A 134 -0.14 -0.67 0.11
C PHE A 134 -1.33 -0.15 -0.69
N TYR A 135 -2.26 -1.05 -1.00
CA TYR A 135 -3.51 -0.69 -1.66
C TYR A 135 -4.57 -0.42 -0.59
N VAL A 136 -5.40 0.58 -0.83
CA VAL A 136 -6.45 1.00 0.08
C VAL A 136 -7.79 0.82 -0.61
N ARG A 137 -8.77 0.29 0.13
CA ARG A 137 -10.18 0.28 -0.25
C ARG A 137 -11.05 0.42 1.00
N LEU A 138 -12.33 0.70 0.79
CA LEU A 138 -13.32 0.63 1.85
C LEU A 138 -13.57 -0.84 2.25
N GLN A 139 -13.74 -1.07 3.54
CA GLN A 139 -14.23 -2.34 4.08
C GLN A 139 -15.64 -2.59 3.54
N CYS A 140 -15.92 -3.82 3.10
CA CYS A 140 -17.30 -4.20 2.85
C CYS A 140 -18.05 -4.24 4.17
N SER A 141 -19.02 -3.35 4.36
CA SER A 141 -20.01 -3.48 5.44
C SER A 141 -20.70 -4.82 5.26
N THR A 142 -20.47 -5.77 6.17
CA THR A 142 -21.36 -6.93 6.28
C THR A 142 -22.68 -6.40 6.83
N SER A 143 -23.64 -6.15 5.93
CA SER A 143 -25.05 -5.95 6.28
C SER A 143 -25.65 -7.21 6.88
#